data_AF-A0A838XJZ3-F1
#
_entry.id   AF-A0A838XJZ3-F1
#
_cell.length_a   1.000
_cell.length_b   1.000
_cell.length_c   1.000
_cell.angle_alpha   90.00
_cell.angle_beta   90.00
_cell.angle_gamma   90.00
#
_symmetry.space_group_name_H-M   'P 1'
#
loop_
_entity.id
_entity.type
_entity.pdbx_description
1 polymer ?
#
loop_
_entity_poly.entity_id
_entity_poly.type
_entity_poly.pdbx_seq_one_letter_code
_entity_poly.pdbx_strand_id
1 'polypeptide(L)' 'MAQNLPDLTPGETDEGEKGFIRASEIFLPDPKTPQEAAHQTASQLNDKGEWIETVYEADGKTPIGHSLIVTVTQGESVD' A
#
# COMPACT_ATOMS: atom_id res chain seq x y z
N MET A 1 -1.60 19.25 9.60
CA MET A 1 -0.18 19.40 9.23
C MET A 1 0.21 18.06 8.64
N ALA A 2 0.47 17.99 7.34
CA ALA A 2 0.93 16.73 6.74
C ALA A 2 2.25 16.37 7.44
N GLN A 3 2.27 15.24 8.14
CA GLN A 3 3.52 14.76 8.72
C GLN A 3 4.49 14.59 7.56
N ASN A 4 5.70 15.13 7.71
CA ASN A 4 6.74 15.09 6.70
C ASN A 4 7.28 13.64 6.66
N LEU A 5 6.49 12.74 6.08
CA LEU A 5 6.89 11.36 5.86
C LEU A 5 8.12 11.38 4.95
N PRO A 6 9.16 10.60 5.26
CA PRO A 6 10.29 10.48 4.36
C PRO A 6 9.81 9.91 3.01
N ASP A 7 10.35 10.42 1.90
CA ASP A 7 10.00 9.95 0.55
C ASP A 7 10.12 8.43 0.41
N LEU A 8 11.07 7.84 1.14
CA LEU A 8 11.33 6.40 1.23
C LEU A 8 11.14 5.91 2.67
N THR A 9 10.25 4.95 2.85
CA THR A 9 9.99 4.27 4.12
C THR A 9 10.60 2.88 4.07
N PRO A 10 11.32 2.40 5.09
CA PRO A 10 11.84 1.02 5.11
C PRO A 10 10.72 0.00 4.90
N GLY A 11 10.96 -0.97 4.02
CA GLY A 11 10.03 -2.04 3.70
C GLY A 11 10.76 -3.37 3.48
N GLU A 12 9.99 -4.44 3.33
CA GLU A 12 10.51 -5.78 3.08
C GLU A 12 9.60 -6.47 2.06
N THR A 13 10.21 -7.19 1.12
CA THR A 13 9.46 -8.01 0.15
C THR A 13 8.85 -9.23 0.84
N ASP A 14 7.86 -9.87 0.21
CA ASP A 14 7.30 -11.13 0.70
C ASP A 14 8.35 -12.26 0.80
N GLU A 15 9.48 -12.10 0.11
CA GLU A 15 10.64 -13.01 0.11
C GLU A 15 11.66 -12.69 1.22
N GLY A 16 11.43 -11.63 2.01
CA GLY A 16 12.30 -11.21 3.11
C GLY A 16 13.44 -10.28 2.71
N GLU A 17 13.42 -9.71 1.50
CA GLU A 17 14.44 -8.77 1.05
C GLU A 17 14.13 -7.35 1.50
N LYS A 18 15.09 -6.71 2.16
CA LYS A 18 14.93 -5.37 2.72
C LYS A 18 15.16 -4.30 1.67
N GLY A 19 14.25 -3.33 1.62
CA GLY A 19 14.37 -2.17 0.75
C GLY A 19 13.51 -1.02 1.26
N PHE A 20 12.92 -0.28 0.32
CA PHE A 20 12.19 0.94 0.59
C PHE A 20 10.91 1.04 -0.22
N ILE A 21 9.83 1.47 0.42
CA ILE A 21 8.54 1.77 -0.21
C ILE A 21 8.44 3.29 -0.34
N ARG A 22 7.95 3.77 -1.49
CA ARG A 22 7.76 5.20 -1.69
C ARG A 22 6.52 5.67 -0.95
N ALA A 23 6.65 6.73 -0.16
CA ALA A 23 5.51 7.30 0.56
C ALA A 23 4.38 7.74 -0.39
N SER A 24 4.72 8.17 -1.61
CA SER A 24 3.74 8.55 -2.63
C SER A 24 2.85 7.40 -3.12
N GLU A 25 3.28 6.14 -2.94
CA GLU A 25 2.53 4.96 -3.39
C GLU A 25 1.54 4.47 -2.30
N ILE A 26 1.88 4.70 -1.02
CA ILE A 26 1.05 4.32 0.14
C ILE A 26 0.23 5.46 0.76
N PHE A 27 0.57 6.72 0.47
CA PHE A 27 -0.07 7.85 1.14
C PHE A 27 -1.41 8.20 0.49
N LEU A 28 -2.49 7.85 1.21
CA LEU A 28 -3.84 8.28 0.88
C LEU A 28 -4.19 9.56 1.68
N PRO A 29 -4.81 10.57 1.05
CA PRO A 29 -5.23 11.77 1.76
C PRO A 29 -6.38 11.46 2.72
N ASP A 30 -6.38 12.06 3.92
CA ASP A 30 -7.45 11.89 4.92
C ASP A 30 -8.85 12.07 4.30
N PRO A 31 -9.65 11.00 4.17
CA PRO A 31 -10.98 11.09 3.60
C PRO A 31 -11.89 11.95 4.49
N LYS A 32 -12.79 12.71 3.88
CA LYS A 32 -13.77 13.54 4.59
C LYS A 32 -15.09 12.81 4.81
N THR A 33 -15.33 11.73 4.06
CA THR A 33 -16.54 10.92 4.18
C THR A 33 -16.21 9.42 4.20
N PRO A 34 -17.09 8.57 4.78
CA PRO A 34 -16.96 7.12 4.68
C PRO A 34 -16.92 6.62 3.22
N GLN A 35 -17.65 7.26 2.32
CA GLN A 35 -17.68 6.92 0.90
C GLN A 35 -16.34 7.20 0.22
N GLU A 36 -15.70 8.33 0.54
CA GLU A 36 -14.34 8.63 0.07
C GLU A 36 -13.34 7.61 0.60
N ALA A 37 -13.44 7.23 1.88
CA ALA A 37 -12.59 6.19 2.46
C ALA A 37 -12.74 4.85 1.71
N ALA A 38 -13.98 4.42 1.45
CA ALA A 38 -14.26 3.19 0.72
C ALA A 38 -13.73 3.24 -0.72
N HIS A 39 -13.90 4.38 -1.41
CA HIS A 39 -13.39 4.56 -2.77
C HIS A 39 -11.86 4.57 -2.81
N GLN A 40 -11.20 5.28 -1.90
CA GLN A 40 -9.75 5.30 -1.79
C GLN A 40 -9.17 3.90 -1.55
N THR A 41 -9.76 3.14 -0.64
CA THR A 41 -9.35 1.75 -0.42
C THR A 41 -9.57 0.91 -1.68
N ALA A 42 -10.74 1.00 -2.32
CA ALA A 42 -11.04 0.23 -3.53
C ALA A 42 -10.08 0.53 -4.69
N SER A 43 -9.60 1.77 -4.82
CA SER A 43 -8.64 2.13 -5.87
C SER A 43 -7.24 1.54 -5.69
N GLN A 44 -6.87 1.13 -4.47
CA GLN A 44 -5.56 0.52 -4.18
C GLN A 44 -5.57 -1.00 -4.36
N LEU A 45 -6.75 -1.60 -4.48
CA LEU A 45 -6.88 -3.05 -4.62
C LEU A 45 -6.77 -3.46 -6.08
N ASN A 46 -6.01 -4.52 -6.35
CA ASN A 46 -6.00 -5.19 -7.64
C ASN A 46 -7.30 -5.99 -7.86
N ASP A 47 -7.41 -6.65 -9.02
CA ASP A 47 -8.58 -7.50 -9.37
C ASP A 47 -8.84 -8.67 -8.40
N LYS A 48 -7.86 -9.01 -7.56
CA LYS A 48 -7.95 -10.05 -6.52
C LYS A 48 -8.31 -9.51 -5.15
N GLY A 49 -8.51 -8.19 -5.01
CA GLY A 49 -8.75 -7.56 -3.72
C GLY A 49 -7.49 -7.44 -2.86
N GLU A 50 -6.30 -7.41 -3.47
CA GLU A 50 -5.02 -7.28 -2.77
C GLU A 50 -4.45 -5.88 -2.97
N TRP A 51 -3.96 -5.28 -1.89
CA TRP A 51 -3.12 -4.09 -1.93
C TRP A 51 -1.65 -4.54 -1.91
N ILE A 52 -0.98 -4.39 -3.05
CA ILE A 52 0.42 -4.78 -3.24
C ILE A 52 1.26 -3.52 -3.42
N GLU A 53 2.33 -3.39 -2.65
CA GLU A 53 3.30 -2.31 -2.77
C GLU A 53 4.59 -2.78 -3.46
N THR A 54 5.26 -1.87 -4.14
CA THR A 54 6.58 -2.14 -4.72
C THR A 54 7.66 -1.77 -3.71
N VAL A 55 8.59 -2.69 -3.48
CA VAL A 55 9.78 -2.44 -2.68
C VAL A 55 10.92 -2.11 -3.64
N TYR A 56 11.66 -1.06 -3.34
CA TYR A 56 12.76 -0.53 -4.13
C TYR A 56 14.09 -0.64 -3.39
N GLU A 57 15.20 -0.56 -4.12
CA GLU A 57 16.52 -0.28 -3.55
C GLU A 57 16.59 1.10 -2.88
N ALA A 58 17.71 1.39 -2.21
CA ALA A 58 17.97 2.69 -1.56
C ALA A 58 17.96 3.89 -2.53
N ASP A 59 18.07 3.65 -3.84
CA ASP A 59 17.93 4.68 -4.87
C ASP A 59 16.47 5.13 -5.08
N GLY A 60 15.52 4.39 -4.50
CA GLY A 60 14.08 4.62 -4.62
C GLY A 60 13.56 4.47 -6.04
N LYS A 61 14.28 3.80 -6.95
CA LYS A 61 13.98 3.69 -8.38
C LYS A 61 13.99 2.26 -8.87
N THR A 62 14.94 1.46 -8.40
CA THR A 62 15.13 0.09 -8.86
C THR A 62 14.22 -0.84 -8.06
N PRO A 63 13.19 -1.46 -8.66
CA PRO A 63 12.31 -2.37 -7.94
C PRO A 63 13.05 -3.68 -7.63
N ILE A 64 12.87 -4.16 -6.40
CA ILE A 64 13.47 -5.41 -5.92
C ILE A 64 12.43 -6.48 -5.59
N GLY A 65 11.16 -6.09 -5.45
CA GLY A 65 10.07 -7.03 -5.28
C GLY A 65 8.80 -6.34 -4.82
N HIS A 66 7.90 -7.14 -4.25
CA HIS A 66 6.59 -6.70 -3.79
C HIS A 66 6.33 -7.11 -2.35
N SER A 67 5.44 -6.36 -1.69
CA SER A 67 4.96 -6.64 -0.35
C SER A 67 3.43 -6.60 -0.34
N LEU A 68 2.80 -7.67 0.15
CA LEU A 68 1.35 -7.71 0.36
C LEU A 68 1.00 -6.96 1.66
N ILE A 69 0.27 -5.84 1.54
CA ILE A 69 -0.09 -5.00 2.69
C ILE A 69 -1.45 -5.40 3.27
N VAL A 70 -2.45 -5.57 2.40
CA VAL A 70 -3.83 -5.89 2.79
C VAL A 70 -4.43 -6.85 1.77
N THR A 71 -5.18 -7.84 2.26
CA THR A 71 -6.13 -8.60 1.44
C THR A 71 -7.54 -8.32 1.96
N VAL A 72 -8.41 -7.84 1.09
CA VAL A 72 -9.84 -7.69 1.40
C VAL A 72 -10.54 -8.95 0.93
N THR A 73 -10.78 -9.87 1.86
CA THR A 73 -11.69 -10.99 1.61
C THR A 73 -13.11 -10.49 1.83
N GLN A 74 -13.95 -10.60 0.79
CA GLN A 74 -15.38 -10.39 0.95
C GLN A 74 -15.84 -11.51 1.90
N GLY A 75 -16.22 -11.14 3.13
CA GLY A 75 -16.77 -12.11 4.07
C GLY A 75 -17.96 -12.80 3.42
N GLU A 76 -18.01 -14.14 3.50
CA GLU A 76 -19.26 -14.85 3.28
C GLU A 76 -20.31 -14.14 4.13
N SER A 77 -21.37 -13.67 3.48
CA SER A 77 -22.58 -13.25 4.17
C SER A 77 -22.97 -14.41 5.06
N VAL A 78 -22.81 -14.23 6.38
CA VAL A 78 -23.44 -15.10 7.36
C VAL A 78 -24.93 -14.82 7.25
N ASP A 79 -25.61 -15.66 6.45
CA ASP A 79 -27.07 -15.77 6.41
C ASP A 79 -27.64 -16.02 7.81
#